data_AF-A0A3A8RS39-F1
#
_entry.id   AF-A0A3A8RS39-F1
#
_cell.length_a   1.000
_cell.length_b   1.000
_cell.length_c   1.000
_cell.angle_alpha   90.00
_cell.angle_beta   90.00
_cell.angle_gamma   90.00
#
_symmetry.space_group_name_H-M   'P 1'
#
loop_
_entity.id
_entity.type
_entity.pdbx_description
1 polymer ?
#
loop_
_entity_poly.entity_id
_entity_poly.type
_entity_poly.pdbx_seq_one_letter_code
_entity_poly.pdbx_strand_id
1 'polypeptide(L)'
;MTSIGKPGSRPTSSPVSTQPVKAPVTAKPNVVKAAVAQRMKDGFDSAPRSGAASRPVLSAEIRSNEGTGGALGKAAGKAAGGIGEALGKIAGRVGSALAGPQVSTNADGRTVVDLGAGNNTATVSQNKDGGLTIKSGSDTVTLTAEQAKGAIINGGDGNDSITVDASVTQDITLDGGAGDDKLTGGKGNDTLIGGAGNDTLIGGDGKDTLKGQDGDDYLEGGAGDDRIMGGEGRDVLYGLDGNDYLSGGKGRDYIDGGAGNDRAYGGEGDDQVIGGRGDDTLSGGAGNDAVAGGAGKDTVRGGTGTDKLYVEEGETTADAAEGEREIVDMTNADQRGRSVTVSGSADFQARVQSDLDAMRSLPSGQDLLRTLDDSGHTTTIKETSSGNSASAQNKDDAWFNADGTPGKGTNGTVNYNTTRISLGSEDWMNRPPVVALFHEMVHASDYANGTLALGEKDGVNNRETSAVGLPIDLDQNPSTPDVVQGGRPGENVLRDDLNLPTRPRY
;
A
#
# COMPACT_ATOMS: atom_id res chain seq x y z
N MET A 1 58.75 18.85 6.47
CA MET A 1 60.22 18.60 6.58
C MET A 1 60.46 17.75 7.84
N THR A 2 61.52 16.93 7.82
CA THR A 2 62.17 16.14 8.92
C THR A 2 61.95 16.62 10.38
N SER A 3 61.89 15.79 11.43
CA SER A 3 62.80 14.68 11.85
C SER A 3 62.08 13.67 12.81
N ILE A 4 62.27 12.34 12.75
CA ILE A 4 63.34 11.44 13.31
C ILE A 4 63.42 11.35 14.86
N GLY A 5 63.11 10.15 15.39
CA GLY A 5 63.42 9.70 16.77
C GLY A 5 63.05 8.22 17.04
N LYS A 6 64.04 7.37 17.36
CA LYS A 6 63.99 5.92 17.73
C LYS A 6 65.34 5.57 18.42
N PRO A 7 65.56 4.41 19.09
CA PRO A 7 64.64 3.46 19.75
C PRO A 7 65.15 2.94 21.15
N GLY A 8 64.39 2.03 21.81
CA GLY A 8 64.85 1.18 22.93
C GLY A 8 63.92 1.24 24.16
N SER A 9 63.64 0.17 24.91
CA SER A 9 64.23 -1.18 25.00
C SER A 9 63.21 -2.25 25.46
N ARG A 10 63.61 -3.54 25.52
CA ARG A 10 62.74 -4.73 25.71
C ARG A 10 63.18 -5.57 26.93
N PRO A 11 62.22 -6.17 27.68
CA PRO A 11 62.40 -7.49 28.31
C PRO A 11 61.33 -8.48 27.78
N THR A 12 61.69 -9.55 27.05
CA THR A 12 62.03 -10.92 27.53
C THR A 12 60.82 -11.77 27.97
N SER A 13 60.69 -12.93 27.31
CA SER A 13 59.57 -13.88 27.35
C SER A 13 59.68 -14.95 28.44
N SER A 14 58.54 -15.47 28.90
CA SER A 14 58.35 -16.79 29.53
C SER A 14 56.84 -17.16 29.47
N PRO A 15 56.42 -18.42 29.65
CA PRO A 15 56.32 -19.38 28.54
C PRO A 15 54.85 -19.72 28.17
N VAL A 16 54.68 -20.31 26.98
CA VAL A 16 53.37 -20.77 26.49
C VAL A 16 52.88 -21.98 27.30
N SER A 17 51.73 -21.84 27.96
CA SER A 17 50.97 -22.96 28.52
C SER A 17 50.01 -23.50 27.45
N THR A 18 50.33 -24.67 26.89
CA THR A 18 49.45 -25.34 25.92
C THR A 18 48.28 -26.02 26.62
N GLN A 19 47.19 -25.28 26.82
CA GLN A 19 45.87 -25.88 27.03
C GLN A 19 45.39 -26.49 25.70
N PRO A 20 44.78 -27.70 25.70
CA PRO A 20 44.39 -28.37 24.48
C PRO A 20 43.27 -27.61 23.76
N VAL A 21 43.41 -27.47 22.44
CA VAL A 21 42.35 -26.91 21.58
C VAL A 21 41.10 -27.75 21.74
N LYS A 22 40.05 -27.15 22.31
CA LYS A 22 38.71 -27.75 22.33
C LYS A 22 38.29 -27.92 20.86
N ALA A 23 38.06 -29.14 20.43
CA ALA A 23 37.59 -29.42 19.07
C ALA A 23 36.36 -28.55 18.76
N PRO A 24 36.21 -28.05 17.51
CA PRO A 24 35.07 -27.22 17.17
C PRO A 24 33.79 -27.98 17.51
N VAL A 25 32.92 -27.35 18.30
CA VAL A 25 31.62 -27.92 18.62
C VAL A 25 30.88 -28.08 17.29
N THR A 26 30.70 -29.32 16.86
CA THR A 26 29.88 -29.62 15.69
C THR A 26 28.49 -29.07 15.95
N ALA A 27 28.14 -27.99 15.24
CA ALA A 27 26.86 -27.35 15.39
C ALA A 27 25.78 -28.41 15.16
N LYS A 28 24.97 -28.69 16.20
CA LYS A 28 23.80 -29.54 16.03
C LYS A 28 22.96 -28.90 14.93
N PRO A 29 22.54 -29.65 13.90
CA PRO A 29 21.75 -29.07 12.82
C PRO A 29 20.52 -28.41 13.44
N ASN A 30 20.31 -27.12 13.12
CA ASN A 30 19.16 -26.40 13.63
C ASN A 30 17.90 -27.01 12.98
N VAL A 31 17.25 -27.90 13.72
CA VAL A 31 16.08 -28.66 13.29
C VAL A 31 14.92 -27.76 12.85
N VAL A 32 14.84 -26.52 13.37
CA VAL A 32 13.87 -25.52 12.91
C VAL A 32 14.23 -25.04 11.50
N LYS A 33 15.50 -24.69 11.25
CA LYS A 33 15.96 -24.22 9.92
C LYS A 33 15.87 -25.32 8.86
N ALA A 34 16.05 -26.59 9.25
CA ALA A 34 15.83 -27.74 8.37
C ALA A 34 14.34 -27.99 8.09
N ALA A 35 13.47 -27.89 9.11
CA ALA A 35 12.02 -28.05 8.94
C ALA A 35 11.40 -26.93 8.09
N VAL A 36 11.87 -25.69 8.23
CA VAL A 36 11.44 -24.54 7.40
C VAL A 36 11.89 -24.74 5.94
N ALA A 37 13.14 -25.12 5.70
CA ALA A 37 13.65 -25.40 4.35
C ALA A 37 12.97 -26.59 3.68
N GLN A 38 12.46 -27.57 4.46
CA GLN A 38 11.68 -28.69 3.95
C GLN A 38 10.23 -28.29 3.64
N ARG A 39 9.55 -27.51 4.52
CA ARG A 39 8.22 -26.94 4.24
C ARG A 39 8.19 -26.05 3.00
N MET A 40 9.23 -25.23 2.79
CA MET A 40 9.43 -24.42 1.58
C MET A 40 9.56 -25.27 0.29
N LYS A 41 9.80 -26.58 0.41
CA LYS A 41 10.07 -27.49 -0.71
C LYS A 41 8.90 -28.42 -1.04
N ASP A 42 8.01 -28.66 -0.07
CA ASP A 42 6.94 -29.65 -0.17
C ASP A 42 5.57 -29.04 -0.56
N GLY A 43 5.47 -27.71 -0.68
CA GLY A 43 4.27 -26.99 -1.11
C GLY A 43 3.24 -26.77 0.00
N PHE A 44 2.47 -25.68 -0.12
CA PHE A 44 1.41 -25.33 0.83
C PHE A 44 0.12 -26.10 0.52
N ASP A 45 0.08 -27.40 0.84
CA ASP A 45 -1.19 -28.12 0.92
C ASP A 45 -1.20 -29.23 1.98
N SER A 46 -2.38 -29.47 2.55
CA SER A 46 -2.70 -30.41 3.65
C SER A 46 -2.17 -30.08 5.07
N ALA A 47 -3.00 -29.41 5.86
CA ALA A 47 -2.97 -29.52 7.33
C ALA A 47 -3.91 -30.67 7.80
N PRO A 48 -3.49 -31.52 8.77
CA PRO A 48 -4.32 -32.65 9.22
C PRO A 48 -5.40 -32.22 10.23
N ARG A 49 -6.66 -32.62 9.99
CA ARG A 49 -7.78 -32.48 10.95
C ARG A 49 -8.02 -33.77 11.73
N SER A 50 -7.68 -33.78 13.02
CA SER A 50 -8.17 -34.71 14.07
C SER A 50 -7.70 -34.19 15.44
N GLY A 51 -8.47 -34.12 16.53
CA GLY A 51 -9.85 -34.50 16.86
C GLY A 51 -10.06 -34.25 18.39
N ALA A 52 -11.11 -34.69 19.11
CA ALA A 52 -12.41 -35.30 18.80
C ALA A 52 -13.27 -35.32 20.11
N ALA A 53 -14.52 -35.83 20.05
CA ALA A 53 -15.42 -36.28 21.14
C ALA A 53 -16.71 -35.44 21.42
N SER A 54 -17.83 -35.98 21.93
CA SER A 54 -18.37 -37.37 21.84
C SER A 54 -19.88 -37.49 22.21
N ARG A 55 -20.76 -37.52 21.18
CA ARG A 55 -21.98 -38.39 21.10
C ARG A 55 -23.15 -38.08 22.11
N PRO A 56 -24.38 -38.70 22.04
CA PRO A 56 -24.81 -39.87 21.21
C PRO A 56 -26.29 -39.93 20.64
N VAL A 57 -26.48 -40.76 19.56
CA VAL A 57 -27.71 -41.46 18.99
C VAL A 57 -29.06 -40.70 18.76
N LEU A 58 -29.98 -41.05 17.82
CA LEU A 58 -30.36 -42.30 17.10
C LEU A 58 -30.59 -42.07 15.57
N SER A 59 -30.22 -43.00 14.67
CA SER A 59 -31.08 -43.97 13.89
C SER A 59 -32.06 -43.36 12.86
N ALA A 60 -32.24 -43.86 11.62
CA ALA A 60 -32.12 -45.25 11.11
C ALA A 60 -31.73 -45.39 9.61
N GLU A 61 -31.42 -46.62 9.19
CA GLU A 61 -31.18 -47.04 7.78
C GLU A 61 -32.46 -47.00 6.91
N ILE A 62 -32.32 -46.73 5.60
CA ILE A 62 -33.06 -47.48 4.54
C ILE A 62 -32.08 -47.82 3.41
N ARG A 63 -32.14 -49.07 2.93
CA ARG A 63 -31.28 -49.63 1.86
C ARG A 63 -31.94 -49.52 0.49
N SER A 64 -31.11 -49.62 -0.55
CA SER A 64 -31.53 -49.74 -1.94
C SER A 64 -32.40 -50.96 -2.22
N ASN A 65 -33.30 -50.84 -3.21
CA ASN A 65 -33.83 -51.99 -3.95
C ASN A 65 -34.17 -51.59 -5.39
N GLU A 66 -33.69 -52.36 -6.37
CA GLU A 66 -34.09 -52.24 -7.78
C GLU A 66 -35.36 -53.07 -8.02
N GLY A 67 -36.20 -52.70 -9.00
CA GLY A 67 -37.32 -53.59 -9.37
C GLY A 67 -38.39 -53.05 -10.33
N THR A 68 -38.14 -53.23 -11.63
CA THR A 68 -39.15 -53.49 -12.69
C THR A 68 -40.23 -52.47 -13.07
N GLY A 69 -40.24 -52.10 -14.36
CA GLY A 69 -41.46 -52.16 -15.19
C GLY A 69 -42.11 -50.84 -15.63
N GLY A 70 -41.94 -50.47 -16.91
CA GLY A 70 -42.74 -49.41 -17.56
C GLY A 70 -42.00 -48.74 -18.71
N ALA A 71 -42.40 -49.00 -19.96
CA ALA A 71 -41.74 -48.43 -21.13
C ALA A 71 -42.33 -47.06 -21.50
N LEU A 72 -41.44 -46.09 -21.81
CA LEU A 72 -41.51 -45.10 -22.91
C LEU A 72 -40.35 -44.08 -22.73
N GLY A 73 -39.69 -43.65 -23.83
CA GLY A 73 -38.70 -42.55 -23.76
C GLY A 73 -37.25 -42.84 -24.18
N LYS A 74 -36.95 -43.85 -25.01
CA LYS A 74 -35.64 -43.93 -25.69
C LYS A 74 -35.57 -42.95 -26.87
N ALA A 75 -34.99 -41.76 -26.67
CA ALA A 75 -34.15 -41.00 -27.64
C ALA A 75 -33.89 -39.54 -27.19
N ALA A 76 -32.81 -39.28 -26.44
CA ALA A 76 -32.26 -37.91 -26.25
C ALA A 76 -30.85 -37.88 -25.58
N GLY A 77 -30.54 -38.83 -24.68
CA GLY A 77 -29.49 -38.63 -23.68
C GLY A 77 -28.04 -39.04 -24.00
N LYS A 78 -27.65 -39.34 -25.25
CA LYS A 78 -26.31 -39.92 -25.54
C LYS A 78 -25.48 -39.30 -26.68
N ALA A 79 -25.80 -38.06 -27.08
CA ALA A 79 -24.99 -37.29 -28.04
C ALA A 79 -24.29 -36.07 -27.43
N ALA A 80 -24.75 -35.54 -26.28
CA ALA A 80 -24.24 -34.28 -25.72
C ALA A 80 -22.88 -34.41 -25.00
N GLY A 81 -22.63 -35.52 -24.29
CA GLY A 81 -21.44 -35.66 -23.44
C GLY A 81 -20.10 -35.73 -24.19
N GLY A 82 -20.09 -36.32 -25.40
CA GLY A 82 -18.85 -36.46 -26.19
C GLY A 82 -18.41 -35.19 -26.93
N ILE A 83 -19.35 -34.27 -27.18
CA ILE A 83 -19.07 -33.04 -27.94
C ILE A 83 -18.56 -31.94 -27.01
N GLY A 84 -19.10 -31.80 -25.80
CA GLY A 84 -18.59 -30.84 -24.81
C GLY A 84 -17.13 -31.10 -24.40
N GLU A 85 -16.78 -32.36 -24.15
CA GLU A 85 -15.40 -32.73 -23.77
C GLU A 85 -14.42 -32.63 -24.96
N ALA A 86 -14.90 -32.85 -26.19
CA ALA A 86 -14.12 -32.64 -27.41
C ALA A 86 -13.93 -31.15 -27.73
N LEU A 87 -14.96 -30.31 -27.54
CA LEU A 87 -14.88 -28.86 -27.71
C LEU A 87 -13.97 -28.22 -26.65
N GLY A 88 -14.05 -28.63 -25.38
CA GLY A 88 -13.11 -28.19 -24.35
C GLY A 88 -11.66 -28.58 -24.67
N LYS A 89 -11.43 -29.77 -25.24
CA LYS A 89 -10.11 -30.23 -25.70
C LYS A 89 -9.67 -29.67 -27.05
N ILE A 90 -10.56 -29.02 -27.81
CA ILE A 90 -10.22 -28.27 -29.03
C ILE A 90 -9.93 -26.81 -28.66
N ALA A 91 -10.73 -26.18 -27.80
CA ALA A 91 -10.42 -24.86 -27.21
C ALA A 91 -9.05 -24.90 -26.52
N GLY A 92 -8.82 -25.85 -25.60
CA GLY A 92 -7.53 -26.09 -24.95
C GLY A 92 -6.40 -26.64 -25.85
N ARG A 93 -6.64 -26.87 -27.14
CA ARG A 93 -5.60 -27.18 -28.16
C ARG A 93 -5.41 -26.10 -29.21
N VAL A 94 -6.25 -25.06 -29.22
CA VAL A 94 -6.08 -23.85 -30.02
C VAL A 94 -5.49 -22.73 -29.17
N GLY A 95 -5.81 -22.67 -27.87
CA GLY A 95 -5.27 -21.71 -26.89
C GLY A 95 -3.78 -21.85 -26.54
N SER A 96 -3.01 -22.68 -27.24
CA SER A 96 -1.54 -22.79 -27.06
C SER A 96 -0.75 -22.49 -28.34
N ALA A 97 -1.35 -21.74 -29.29
CA ALA A 97 -0.79 -21.56 -30.64
C ALA A 97 -1.00 -20.17 -31.26
N LEU A 98 -1.45 -19.18 -30.51
CA LEU A 98 -1.49 -17.77 -30.92
C LEU A 98 -0.71 -16.96 -29.87
N ALA A 99 0.54 -16.64 -30.19
CA ALA A 99 1.51 -16.09 -29.25
C ALA A 99 1.50 -14.54 -29.21
N GLY A 100 0.34 -13.93 -29.45
CA GLY A 100 0.17 -12.48 -29.52
C GLY A 100 -1.32 -12.09 -29.59
N PRO A 101 -1.63 -10.78 -29.48
CA PRO A 101 -2.98 -10.31 -29.17
C PRO A 101 -4.04 -10.71 -30.20
N GLN A 102 -5.23 -11.06 -29.71
CA GLN A 102 -6.40 -11.44 -30.50
C GLN A 102 -7.49 -10.37 -30.42
N VAL A 103 -8.17 -10.12 -31.55
CA VAL A 103 -9.29 -9.17 -31.60
C VAL A 103 -10.58 -9.94 -31.84
N SER A 104 -11.56 -9.75 -30.96
CA SER A 104 -12.86 -10.40 -31.01
C SER A 104 -14.00 -9.41 -30.74
N THR A 105 -15.22 -9.91 -30.66
CA THR A 105 -16.42 -9.13 -30.31
C THR A 105 -17.21 -9.89 -29.25
N ASN A 106 -17.51 -9.24 -28.13
CA ASN A 106 -18.24 -9.86 -27.03
C ASN A 106 -19.75 -9.99 -27.32
N ALA A 107 -20.50 -10.58 -26.38
CA ALA A 107 -21.95 -10.78 -26.52
C ALA A 107 -22.75 -9.47 -26.66
N ASP A 108 -22.24 -8.37 -26.11
CA ASP A 108 -22.85 -7.03 -26.16
C ASP A 108 -22.44 -6.23 -27.41
N GLY A 109 -21.62 -6.83 -28.30
CA GLY A 109 -21.16 -6.19 -29.54
C GLY A 109 -19.93 -5.29 -29.39
N ARG A 110 -19.27 -5.27 -28.21
CA ARG A 110 -18.03 -4.49 -27.99
C ARG A 110 -16.81 -5.21 -28.55
N THR A 111 -15.85 -4.44 -29.05
CA THR A 111 -14.52 -4.97 -29.43
C THR A 111 -13.78 -5.41 -28.18
N VAL A 112 -13.19 -6.60 -28.21
CA VAL A 112 -12.24 -7.07 -27.18
C VAL A 112 -10.88 -7.28 -27.82
N VAL A 113 -9.84 -6.70 -27.24
CA VAL A 113 -8.44 -6.99 -27.53
C VAL A 113 -7.92 -7.83 -26.38
N ASP A 114 -7.79 -9.12 -26.61
CA ASP A 114 -7.30 -10.12 -25.67
C ASP A 114 -5.77 -10.25 -25.86
N LEU A 115 -4.98 -9.90 -24.86
CA LEU A 115 -3.52 -9.85 -24.98
C LEU A 115 -2.91 -11.26 -24.89
N GLY A 116 -3.47 -12.14 -24.06
CA GLY A 116 -3.24 -13.58 -24.11
C GLY A 116 -3.10 -14.22 -22.73
N ALA A 117 -1.98 -14.90 -22.51
CA ALA A 117 -1.66 -15.54 -21.23
C ALA A 117 -0.15 -15.45 -20.95
N GLY A 118 0.17 -15.32 -19.66
CA GLY A 118 1.47 -14.95 -19.13
C GLY A 118 1.72 -13.44 -19.23
N ASN A 119 2.58 -12.92 -18.36
CA ASN A 119 2.87 -11.50 -18.17
C ASN A 119 3.08 -10.71 -19.48
N ASN A 120 2.17 -9.79 -19.76
CA ASN A 120 2.10 -8.92 -20.93
C ASN A 120 2.48 -7.48 -20.56
N THR A 121 2.87 -6.69 -21.56
CA THR A 121 3.15 -5.26 -21.36
C THR A 121 2.68 -4.49 -22.59
N ALA A 122 1.57 -3.77 -22.42
CA ALA A 122 0.83 -3.10 -23.47
C ALA A 122 0.83 -1.57 -23.29
N THR A 123 0.90 -0.86 -24.42
CA THR A 123 0.70 0.59 -24.48
C THR A 123 -0.42 0.92 -25.46
N VAL A 124 -1.34 1.80 -25.06
CA VAL A 124 -2.52 2.19 -25.84
C VAL A 124 -2.38 3.66 -26.22
N SER A 125 -2.51 3.99 -27.50
CA SER A 125 -2.32 5.35 -28.00
C SER A 125 -3.34 5.70 -29.08
N GLN A 126 -3.78 6.96 -29.12
CA GLN A 126 -4.75 7.41 -30.12
C GLN A 126 -4.08 7.51 -31.49
N ASN A 127 -4.70 6.93 -32.52
CA ASN A 127 -4.26 7.03 -33.89
C ASN A 127 -4.86 8.28 -34.59
N LYS A 128 -4.26 8.69 -35.70
CA LYS A 128 -4.63 9.92 -36.44
C LYS A 128 -6.04 9.88 -37.02
N ASP A 129 -6.62 8.70 -37.14
CA ASP A 129 -7.96 8.47 -37.69
C ASP A 129 -9.02 8.38 -36.58
N GLY A 130 -8.65 8.66 -35.32
CA GLY A 130 -9.55 8.70 -34.15
C GLY A 130 -9.83 7.34 -33.51
N GLY A 131 -9.12 6.28 -33.92
CA GLY A 131 -9.14 4.98 -33.25
C GLY A 131 -7.94 4.78 -32.33
N LEU A 132 -7.68 3.53 -31.92
CA LEU A 132 -6.60 3.18 -31.01
C LEU A 132 -5.50 2.37 -31.70
N THR A 133 -4.28 2.45 -31.16
CA THR A 133 -3.15 1.57 -31.45
C THR A 133 -2.68 0.96 -30.14
N ILE A 134 -2.84 -0.34 -29.99
CA ILE A 134 -2.39 -1.14 -28.84
C ILE A 134 -1.11 -1.84 -29.28
N LYS A 135 -0.01 -1.66 -28.54
CA LYS A 135 1.24 -2.40 -28.76
C LYS A 135 1.54 -3.26 -27.55
N SER A 136 1.63 -4.58 -27.73
CA SER A 136 2.08 -5.51 -26.69
C SER A 136 3.34 -6.22 -27.17
N GLY A 137 4.46 -6.02 -26.47
CA GLY A 137 5.76 -6.52 -26.91
C GLY A 137 6.14 -6.07 -28.34
N SER A 138 6.27 -7.03 -29.27
CA SER A 138 6.52 -6.76 -30.70
C SER A 138 5.26 -6.60 -31.54
N ASP A 139 4.09 -6.96 -31.00
CA ASP A 139 2.83 -7.00 -31.74
C ASP A 139 2.11 -5.65 -31.67
N THR A 140 1.24 -5.42 -32.65
CA THR A 140 0.47 -4.18 -32.76
C THR A 140 -0.93 -4.46 -33.30
N VAL A 141 -1.94 -4.07 -32.53
CA VAL A 141 -3.34 -4.05 -32.91
C VAL A 141 -3.74 -2.61 -33.19
N THR A 142 -4.42 -2.37 -34.32
CA THR A 142 -4.99 -1.05 -34.65
C THR A 142 -6.50 -1.18 -34.76
N LEU A 143 -7.21 -0.42 -33.92
CA LEU A 143 -8.67 -0.32 -33.95
C LEU A 143 -9.07 0.92 -34.77
N THR A 144 -10.14 0.79 -35.55
CA THR A 144 -10.82 1.95 -36.15
C THR A 144 -11.52 2.79 -35.08
N ALA A 145 -11.87 4.04 -35.40
CA ALA A 145 -12.63 4.92 -34.49
C ALA A 145 -14.00 4.35 -34.05
N GLU A 146 -14.59 3.43 -34.82
CA GLU A 146 -15.82 2.74 -34.40
C GLU A 146 -15.52 1.59 -33.44
N GLN A 147 -14.50 0.79 -33.72
CA GLN A 147 -14.09 -0.33 -32.85
C GLN A 147 -13.53 0.13 -31.50
N ALA A 148 -12.95 1.32 -31.44
CA ALA A 148 -12.37 1.92 -30.23
C ALA A 148 -13.42 2.31 -29.17
N LYS A 149 -14.68 2.54 -29.55
CA LYS A 149 -15.73 3.01 -28.63
C LYS A 149 -16.09 1.91 -27.61
N GLY A 150 -15.71 2.10 -26.35
CA GLY A 150 -15.90 1.08 -25.32
C GLY A 150 -15.19 -0.23 -25.68
N ALA A 151 -14.01 -0.13 -26.29
CA ALA A 151 -13.13 -1.26 -26.49
C ALA A 151 -12.65 -1.79 -25.12
N ILE A 152 -12.67 -3.10 -24.96
CA ILE A 152 -12.12 -3.80 -23.81
C ILE A 152 -10.72 -4.26 -24.19
N ILE A 153 -9.74 -4.00 -23.34
CA ILE A 153 -8.37 -4.49 -23.45
C ILE A 153 -8.15 -5.41 -22.25
N ASN A 154 -8.09 -6.71 -22.52
CA ASN A 154 -8.01 -7.78 -21.54
C ASN A 154 -6.57 -8.30 -21.46
N GLY A 155 -5.98 -8.28 -20.26
CA GLY A 155 -4.68 -8.89 -19.98
C GLY A 155 -4.74 -10.40 -20.13
N GLY A 156 -5.40 -11.05 -19.16
CA GLY A 156 -5.70 -12.47 -19.15
C GLY A 156 -5.22 -13.16 -17.88
N ASP A 157 -4.41 -14.21 -18.04
CA ASP A 157 -3.69 -14.87 -16.94
C ASP A 157 -2.26 -14.31 -16.84
N GLY A 158 -1.77 -14.00 -15.64
CA GLY A 158 -0.40 -13.53 -15.37
C GLY A 158 -0.34 -12.04 -15.05
N ASN A 159 0.79 -11.59 -14.48
CA ASN A 159 0.96 -10.20 -14.06
C ASN A 159 1.23 -9.29 -15.27
N ASP A 160 0.22 -8.52 -15.64
CA ASP A 160 0.17 -7.71 -16.84
C ASP A 160 0.38 -6.22 -16.53
N SER A 161 0.82 -5.45 -17.54
CA SER A 161 0.92 -4.01 -17.41
C SER A 161 0.36 -3.32 -18.65
N ILE A 162 -0.73 -2.57 -18.49
CA ILE A 162 -1.46 -1.92 -19.57
C ILE A 162 -1.53 -0.42 -19.29
N THR A 163 -0.85 0.39 -20.11
CA THR A 163 -0.82 1.85 -19.96
C THR A 163 -1.45 2.53 -21.16
N VAL A 164 -2.51 3.29 -20.91
CA VAL A 164 -3.08 4.25 -21.85
C VAL A 164 -2.24 5.52 -21.83
N ASP A 165 -1.95 6.06 -23.00
CA ASP A 165 -1.22 7.32 -23.15
C ASP A 165 -2.13 8.49 -22.71
N ALA A 166 -1.63 9.39 -21.87
CA ALA A 166 -2.38 10.52 -21.32
C ALA A 166 -2.83 11.58 -22.37
N SER A 167 -2.74 11.31 -23.66
CA SER A 167 -3.41 12.06 -24.73
C SER A 167 -4.69 11.39 -25.25
N VAL A 168 -4.97 10.14 -24.87
CA VAL A 168 -6.14 9.38 -25.30
C VAL A 168 -7.39 9.89 -24.58
N THR A 169 -8.35 10.38 -25.35
CA THR A 169 -9.59 11.03 -24.88
C THR A 169 -10.83 10.15 -25.13
N GLN A 170 -10.65 8.83 -25.20
CA GLN A 170 -11.72 7.87 -25.44
C GLN A 170 -11.91 7.06 -24.18
N ASP A 171 -13.15 6.90 -23.75
CA ASP A 171 -13.53 5.93 -22.72
C ASP A 171 -13.06 4.52 -23.12
N ILE A 172 -12.16 3.95 -22.33
CA ILE A 172 -11.55 2.62 -22.49
C ILE A 172 -11.96 1.73 -21.31
N THR A 173 -12.10 0.43 -21.57
CA THR A 173 -12.15 -0.56 -20.50
C THR A 173 -10.84 -1.35 -20.47
N LEU A 174 -10.16 -1.34 -19.34
CA LEU A 174 -9.02 -2.22 -19.04
C LEU A 174 -9.50 -3.31 -18.08
N ASP A 175 -9.16 -4.55 -18.39
CA ASP A 175 -9.47 -5.75 -17.60
C ASP A 175 -8.13 -6.47 -17.42
N GLY A 176 -7.62 -6.55 -16.19
CA GLY A 176 -6.35 -7.20 -15.87
C GLY A 176 -6.50 -8.71 -15.99
N GLY A 177 -7.27 -9.29 -15.07
CA GLY A 177 -7.72 -10.66 -15.09
C GLY A 177 -7.27 -11.42 -13.85
N ALA A 178 -6.15 -12.13 -13.93
CA ALA A 178 -5.62 -12.93 -12.84
C ALA A 178 -4.09 -12.87 -12.75
N GLY A 179 -3.57 -12.04 -11.87
CA GLY A 179 -2.16 -11.71 -11.66
C GLY A 179 -2.05 -10.48 -10.77
N ASP A 180 -0.85 -10.10 -10.33
CA ASP A 180 -0.66 -8.76 -9.74
C ASP A 180 -0.43 -7.75 -10.89
N ASP A 181 -1.50 -7.08 -11.32
CA ASP A 181 -1.58 -6.30 -12.55
C ASP A 181 -1.33 -4.80 -12.35
N LYS A 182 -0.90 -4.11 -13.41
CA LYS A 182 -0.76 -2.66 -13.43
C LYS A 182 -1.51 -2.02 -14.59
N LEU A 183 -2.60 -1.34 -14.27
CA LEU A 183 -3.48 -0.66 -15.22
C LEU A 183 -3.38 0.86 -15.06
N THR A 184 -3.37 1.58 -16.18
CA THR A 184 -3.35 3.05 -16.18
C THR A 184 -4.22 3.55 -17.33
N GLY A 185 -5.25 4.34 -17.01
CA GLY A 185 -6.13 5.01 -17.96
C GLY A 185 -5.52 6.28 -18.55
N GLY A 186 -6.35 7.10 -19.19
CA GLY A 186 -5.92 8.25 -19.99
C GLY A 186 -6.62 9.55 -19.61
N LYS A 187 -7.44 10.04 -20.56
CA LYS A 187 -8.31 11.23 -20.43
C LYS A 187 -9.78 10.91 -20.73
N GLY A 188 -10.11 9.62 -20.77
CA GLY A 188 -11.46 9.12 -21.00
C GLY A 188 -12.27 9.13 -19.71
N ASN A 189 -13.49 8.62 -19.75
CA ASN A 189 -14.17 8.14 -18.54
C ASN A 189 -13.93 6.63 -18.53
N ASP A 190 -12.77 6.23 -18.01
CA ASP A 190 -12.22 4.90 -18.17
C ASP A 190 -12.79 3.93 -17.12
N THR A 191 -12.77 2.63 -17.43
CA THR A 191 -13.15 1.58 -16.50
C THR A 191 -11.99 0.63 -16.34
N LEU A 192 -11.39 0.60 -15.16
CA LEU A 192 -10.27 -0.25 -14.82
C LEU A 192 -10.76 -1.35 -13.87
N ILE A 193 -10.45 -2.58 -14.21
CA ILE A 193 -10.78 -3.78 -13.44
C ILE A 193 -9.48 -4.54 -13.24
N GLY A 194 -9.03 -4.69 -12.00
CA GLY A 194 -7.87 -5.50 -11.64
C GLY A 194 -8.19 -6.98 -11.84
N GLY A 195 -8.80 -7.59 -10.84
CA GLY A 195 -9.30 -8.96 -10.90
C GLY A 195 -8.86 -9.79 -9.71
N ALA A 196 -7.91 -10.69 -9.90
CA ALA A 196 -7.43 -11.58 -8.84
C ALA A 196 -5.91 -11.52 -8.69
N GLY A 197 -5.45 -10.80 -7.67
CA GLY A 197 -4.05 -10.50 -7.37
C GLY A 197 -3.94 -9.10 -6.75
N ASN A 198 -2.72 -8.65 -6.47
CA ASN A 198 -2.50 -7.38 -5.77
C ASN A 198 -2.25 -6.27 -6.79
N ASP A 199 -3.31 -5.60 -7.21
CA ASP A 199 -3.33 -4.80 -8.42
C ASP A 199 -2.97 -3.32 -8.19
N THR A 200 -2.58 -2.63 -9.26
CA THR A 200 -2.27 -1.19 -9.28
C THR A 200 -3.06 -0.52 -10.39
N LEU A 201 -4.14 0.19 -10.03
CA LEU A 201 -5.03 0.89 -10.95
C LEU A 201 -4.87 2.41 -10.78
N ILE A 202 -4.67 3.11 -11.88
CA ILE A 202 -4.61 4.59 -11.93
C ILE A 202 -5.57 5.05 -13.02
N GLY A 203 -6.59 5.84 -12.69
CA GLY A 203 -7.58 6.36 -13.63
C GLY A 203 -6.96 7.35 -14.62
N GLY A 204 -6.68 8.57 -14.17
CA GLY A 204 -6.07 9.63 -14.98
C GLY A 204 -6.84 10.95 -14.87
N ASP A 205 -7.10 11.61 -16.00
CA ASP A 205 -8.14 12.65 -16.05
C ASP A 205 -9.45 11.97 -16.49
N GLY A 206 -10.58 12.17 -15.80
CA GLY A 206 -11.78 11.46 -16.22
C GLY A 206 -13.01 11.58 -15.33
N LYS A 207 -13.79 10.50 -15.36
CA LYS A 207 -14.81 10.13 -14.38
C LYS A 207 -14.79 8.62 -14.31
N ASP A 208 -13.73 8.13 -13.70
CA ASP A 208 -13.26 6.79 -13.89
C ASP A 208 -13.97 5.83 -12.93
N THR A 209 -13.98 4.56 -13.30
CA THR A 209 -14.50 3.49 -12.45
C THR A 209 -13.41 2.46 -12.24
N LEU A 210 -12.82 2.47 -11.05
CA LEU A 210 -11.78 1.54 -10.64
C LEU A 210 -12.37 0.44 -9.75
N LYS A 211 -11.95 -0.79 -9.98
CA LYS A 211 -12.32 -1.99 -9.21
C LYS A 211 -11.08 -2.86 -9.00
N GLY A 212 -10.65 -3.03 -7.75
CA GLY A 212 -9.61 -3.98 -7.39
C GLY A 212 -10.08 -5.42 -7.58
N GLN A 213 -11.06 -5.80 -6.74
CA GLN A 213 -11.65 -7.14 -6.56
C GLN A 213 -10.94 -8.01 -5.50
N ASP A 214 -10.15 -9.02 -5.88
CA ASP A 214 -9.60 -10.03 -4.95
C ASP A 214 -8.08 -9.83 -4.74
N GLY A 215 -7.66 -9.04 -3.75
CA GLY A 215 -6.24 -8.86 -3.38
C GLY A 215 -5.97 -7.59 -2.56
N ASP A 216 -4.72 -7.37 -2.11
CA ASP A 216 -4.33 -6.11 -1.43
C ASP A 216 -4.01 -5.04 -2.49
N ASP A 217 -5.00 -4.24 -2.89
CA ASP A 217 -4.93 -3.42 -4.11
C ASP A 217 -4.51 -1.95 -3.89
N TYR A 218 -4.04 -1.29 -4.95
CA TYR A 218 -3.74 0.15 -4.99
C TYR A 218 -4.55 0.84 -6.07
N LEU A 219 -5.43 1.76 -5.68
CA LEU A 219 -6.34 2.46 -6.57
C LEU A 219 -6.16 3.98 -6.43
N GLU A 220 -6.06 4.67 -7.56
CA GLU A 220 -5.92 6.13 -7.66
C GLU A 220 -6.87 6.64 -8.76
N GLY A 221 -7.84 7.47 -8.39
CA GLY A 221 -8.78 8.09 -9.35
C GLY A 221 -8.03 9.06 -10.26
N GLY A 222 -7.68 10.23 -9.73
CA GLY A 222 -6.87 11.23 -10.40
C GLY A 222 -7.54 12.59 -10.43
N ALA A 223 -8.10 12.97 -11.58
CA ALA A 223 -8.74 14.27 -11.76
C ALA A 223 -10.12 14.11 -12.41
N GLY A 224 -11.18 14.19 -11.61
CA GLY A 224 -12.54 13.84 -12.04
C GLY A 224 -13.46 13.51 -10.86
N ASP A 225 -14.76 13.37 -11.11
CA ASP A 225 -15.64 12.76 -10.09
C ASP A 225 -15.63 11.24 -10.28
N ASP A 226 -14.80 10.53 -9.52
CA ASP A 226 -14.43 9.14 -9.74
C ASP A 226 -15.22 8.15 -8.85
N ARG A 227 -15.19 6.87 -9.24
CA ARG A 227 -15.80 5.77 -8.49
C ARG A 227 -14.78 4.64 -8.26
N ILE A 228 -14.31 4.56 -7.03
CA ILE A 228 -13.25 3.65 -6.59
C ILE A 228 -13.86 2.60 -5.66
N MET A 229 -13.59 1.32 -5.95
CA MET A 229 -13.99 0.17 -5.12
C MET A 229 -12.78 -0.75 -5.00
N GLY A 230 -12.28 -0.98 -3.78
CA GLY A 230 -11.20 -1.94 -3.51
C GLY A 230 -11.72 -3.37 -3.75
N GLY A 231 -12.05 -4.09 -2.68
CA GLY A 231 -12.83 -5.32 -2.75
C GLY A 231 -12.66 -6.21 -1.53
N GLU A 232 -11.85 -7.25 -1.66
CA GLU A 232 -11.47 -8.21 -0.63
C GLU A 232 -9.94 -8.17 -0.45
N GLY A 233 -9.45 -7.45 0.56
CA GLY A 233 -8.01 -7.30 0.79
C GLY A 233 -7.67 -6.14 1.72
N ARG A 234 -6.48 -5.60 1.59
CA ARG A 234 -6.03 -4.42 2.34
C ARG A 234 -5.68 -3.34 1.37
N ASP A 235 -6.69 -2.57 1.01
CA ASP A 235 -6.65 -1.72 -0.17
C ASP A 235 -6.15 -0.31 0.18
N VAL A 236 -5.54 0.35 -0.80
CA VAL A 236 -5.03 1.71 -0.69
C VAL A 236 -5.69 2.56 -1.78
N LEU A 237 -6.73 3.29 -1.40
CA LEU A 237 -7.57 4.11 -2.26
C LEU A 237 -7.26 5.60 -2.11
N TYR A 238 -7.09 6.30 -3.22
CA TYR A 238 -7.00 7.75 -3.28
C TYR A 238 -7.94 8.31 -4.36
N GLY A 239 -8.79 9.27 -4.02
CA GLY A 239 -9.64 9.99 -4.99
C GLY A 239 -8.85 11.03 -5.77
N LEU A 240 -8.26 11.97 -5.01
CA LEU A 240 -7.49 13.15 -5.43
C LEU A 240 -8.39 14.34 -5.81
N ASP A 241 -8.36 14.84 -7.05
CA ASP A 241 -9.07 16.07 -7.44
C ASP A 241 -10.49 15.74 -7.94
N GLY A 242 -11.51 15.71 -7.07
CA GLY A 242 -12.81 15.13 -7.44
C GLY A 242 -14.02 15.45 -6.56
N ASN A 243 -15.13 14.73 -6.75
CA ASN A 243 -16.21 14.60 -5.76
C ASN A 243 -16.57 13.12 -5.74
N ASP A 244 -15.74 12.38 -5.03
CA ASP A 244 -15.51 10.98 -5.34
C ASP A 244 -16.42 10.04 -4.54
N TYR A 245 -16.51 8.82 -5.04
CA TYR A 245 -17.11 7.72 -4.30
C TYR A 245 -16.05 6.65 -4.08
N LEU A 246 -15.64 6.44 -2.84
CA LEU A 246 -14.64 5.47 -2.43
C LEU A 246 -15.28 4.43 -1.51
N SER A 247 -14.96 3.16 -1.74
CA SER A 247 -15.39 2.03 -0.90
C SER A 247 -14.21 1.07 -0.79
N GLY A 248 -13.69 0.84 0.42
CA GLY A 248 -12.66 -0.16 0.66
C GLY A 248 -13.20 -1.55 0.36
N GLY A 249 -14.01 -2.09 1.28
CA GLY A 249 -14.77 -3.31 1.07
C GLY A 249 -14.65 -4.24 2.27
N LYS A 250 -13.72 -5.20 2.19
CA LYS A 250 -13.34 -6.07 3.31
C LYS A 250 -11.83 -6.09 3.51
N GLY A 251 -11.41 -5.72 4.70
CA GLY A 251 -10.12 -6.11 5.28
C GLY A 251 -9.54 -5.02 6.18
N ARG A 252 -8.51 -4.30 5.72
CA ARG A 252 -8.02 -3.10 6.42
C ARG A 252 -7.58 -2.13 5.35
N ASP A 253 -8.43 -1.14 5.12
CA ASP A 253 -8.29 -0.27 3.98
C ASP A 253 -7.79 1.10 4.41
N TYR A 254 -6.95 1.71 3.58
CA TYR A 254 -6.58 3.11 3.67
C TYR A 254 -7.30 3.86 2.55
N ILE A 255 -8.09 4.86 2.90
CA ILE A 255 -8.91 5.64 1.99
C ILE A 255 -8.64 7.13 2.25
N ASP A 256 -8.25 7.85 1.20
CA ASP A 256 -8.03 9.30 1.21
C ASP A 256 -8.87 9.91 0.08
N GLY A 257 -9.90 10.69 0.40
CA GLY A 257 -10.77 11.35 -0.59
C GLY A 257 -9.95 12.34 -1.42
N GLY A 258 -9.31 13.28 -0.74
CA GLY A 258 -8.39 14.25 -1.32
C GLY A 258 -8.99 15.66 -1.33
N ALA A 259 -9.56 16.08 -2.46
CA ALA A 259 -9.98 17.45 -2.71
C ALA A 259 -11.32 17.56 -3.46
N GLY A 260 -12.40 17.46 -2.69
CA GLY A 260 -13.72 17.98 -3.02
C GLY A 260 -14.76 17.51 -2.02
N ASN A 261 -15.98 17.16 -2.44
CA ASN A 261 -17.03 16.75 -1.50
C ASN A 261 -17.28 15.24 -1.64
N ASP A 262 -16.49 14.48 -0.91
CA ASP A 262 -16.28 13.06 -1.16
C ASP A 262 -17.21 12.17 -0.34
N ARG A 263 -17.33 10.91 -0.78
CA ARG A 263 -18.05 9.85 -0.05
C ARG A 263 -17.17 8.64 0.10
N ALA A 264 -16.54 8.51 1.26
CA ALA A 264 -15.68 7.39 1.58
C ALA A 264 -16.32 6.46 2.61
N TYR A 265 -16.23 5.16 2.35
CA TYR A 265 -16.69 4.09 3.23
C TYR A 265 -15.56 3.06 3.36
N GLY A 266 -15.10 2.76 4.58
CA GLY A 266 -14.16 1.66 4.85
C GLY A 266 -14.79 0.32 4.47
N GLY A 267 -15.56 -0.26 5.39
CA GLY A 267 -16.37 -1.45 5.12
C GLY A 267 -16.39 -2.44 6.27
N GLU A 268 -15.90 -3.66 6.04
CA GLU A 268 -15.65 -4.68 7.06
C GLU A 268 -14.16 -4.74 7.38
N GLY A 269 -13.72 -4.17 8.51
CA GLY A 269 -12.30 -4.05 8.80
C GLY A 269 -11.97 -3.03 9.89
N ASP A 270 -10.68 -2.94 10.24
CA ASP A 270 -10.16 -1.85 11.09
C ASP A 270 -9.57 -0.77 10.17
N ASP A 271 -10.40 0.13 9.63
CA ASP A 271 -10.07 0.96 8.47
C ASP A 271 -9.45 2.33 8.81
N GLN A 272 -8.87 2.99 7.82
CA GLN A 272 -8.36 4.36 7.90
C GLN A 272 -9.03 5.18 6.80
N VAL A 273 -9.90 6.14 7.17
CA VAL A 273 -10.71 6.92 6.23
C VAL A 273 -10.47 8.40 6.44
N ILE A 274 -9.99 9.10 5.42
CA ILE A 274 -9.67 10.53 5.44
C ILE A 274 -10.49 11.19 4.34
N GLY A 275 -11.24 12.26 4.65
CA GLY A 275 -11.94 13.07 3.66
C GLY A 275 -10.97 13.96 2.90
N GLY A 276 -10.37 14.92 3.60
CA GLY A 276 -9.29 15.76 3.07
C GLY A 276 -9.69 17.22 3.02
N ARG A 277 -10.24 17.68 1.89
CA ARG A 277 -10.67 19.08 1.67
C ARG A 277 -12.04 19.19 1.01
N GLY A 278 -13.06 19.47 1.80
CA GLY A 278 -14.38 19.92 1.36
C GLY A 278 -15.45 19.60 2.38
N ASP A 279 -16.70 19.47 1.95
CA ASP A 279 -17.79 19.08 2.85
C ASP A 279 -18.07 17.56 2.67
N ASP A 280 -17.33 16.72 3.38
CA ASP A 280 -17.25 15.27 3.14
C ASP A 280 -18.32 14.43 3.85
N THR A 281 -18.53 13.20 3.38
CA THR A 281 -19.40 12.21 4.04
C THR A 281 -18.65 10.89 4.22
N LEU A 282 -18.23 10.62 5.46
CA LEU A 282 -17.30 9.54 5.80
C LEU A 282 -17.95 8.50 6.71
N SER A 283 -17.63 7.23 6.48
CA SER A 283 -17.92 6.12 7.40
C SER A 283 -16.72 5.19 7.49
N GLY A 284 -16.33 4.79 8.70
CA GLY A 284 -15.45 3.65 8.90
C GLY A 284 -16.15 2.37 8.47
N GLY A 285 -16.98 1.81 9.35
CA GLY A 285 -17.89 0.72 8.99
C GLY A 285 -18.04 -0.28 10.14
N ALA A 286 -17.34 -1.40 10.04
CA ALA A 286 -17.45 -2.50 10.98
C ALA A 286 -16.07 -3.06 11.37
N GLY A 287 -15.48 -2.44 12.39
CA GLY A 287 -14.30 -2.85 13.12
C GLY A 287 -13.83 -1.67 13.96
N ASN A 288 -12.53 -1.50 14.17
CA ASN A 288 -12.01 -0.37 14.93
C ASN A 288 -11.40 0.63 13.93
N ASP A 289 -12.14 1.67 13.59
CA ASP A 289 -11.79 2.55 12.49
C ASP A 289 -11.07 3.82 12.96
N ALA A 290 -10.22 4.41 12.12
CA ALA A 290 -9.73 5.78 12.29
C ALA A 290 -10.29 6.65 11.16
N VAL A 291 -11.17 7.59 11.50
CA VAL A 291 -11.84 8.46 10.53
C VAL A 291 -11.51 9.92 10.80
N ALA A 292 -10.93 10.60 9.81
CA ALA A 292 -10.63 12.02 9.87
C ALA A 292 -11.44 12.78 8.82
N GLY A 293 -12.22 13.78 9.24
CA GLY A 293 -12.96 14.67 8.33
C GLY A 293 -12.01 15.39 7.38
N GLY A 294 -11.34 16.41 7.91
CA GLY A 294 -10.35 17.17 7.19
C GLY A 294 -10.64 18.64 7.33
N ALA A 295 -10.58 19.37 6.21
CA ALA A 295 -10.84 20.80 6.17
C ALA A 295 -12.19 21.10 5.50
N GLY A 296 -13.21 21.41 6.30
CA GLY A 296 -14.52 21.82 5.82
C GLY A 296 -15.68 21.51 6.76
N LYS A 297 -16.75 20.89 6.27
CA LYS A 297 -17.96 20.59 7.08
C LYS A 297 -18.45 19.18 6.90
N ASP A 298 -17.76 18.30 7.60
CA ASP A 298 -17.90 16.88 7.36
C ASP A 298 -19.07 16.26 8.12
N THR A 299 -19.56 15.17 7.56
CA THR A 299 -20.48 14.24 8.20
C THR A 299 -19.74 12.93 8.42
N VAL A 300 -19.30 12.71 9.66
CA VAL A 300 -18.40 11.61 10.04
C VAL A 300 -19.14 10.57 10.87
N ARG A 301 -18.89 9.29 10.55
CA ARG A 301 -19.33 8.13 11.29
C ARG A 301 -18.14 7.18 11.47
N GLY A 302 -17.97 6.61 12.66
CA GLY A 302 -17.15 5.41 12.82
C GLY A 302 -17.94 4.23 12.28
N GLY A 303 -18.52 3.43 13.18
CA GLY A 303 -19.65 2.58 12.82
C GLY A 303 -20.01 1.59 13.91
N THR A 304 -19.38 0.41 13.88
CA THR A 304 -19.49 -0.59 14.95
C THR A 304 -18.11 -1.09 15.36
N GLY A 305 -17.63 -0.60 16.50
CA GLY A 305 -16.42 -1.04 17.19
C GLY A 305 -15.82 0.11 18.00
N THR A 306 -14.53 0.06 18.30
CA THR A 306 -13.86 1.13 19.06
C THR A 306 -13.14 2.07 18.10
N ASP A 307 -13.89 3.04 17.57
CA ASP A 307 -13.42 3.95 16.53
C ASP A 307 -12.62 5.14 17.09
N LYS A 308 -11.91 5.86 16.22
CA LYS A 308 -11.29 7.16 16.48
C LYS A 308 -11.78 8.17 15.45
N LEU A 309 -12.35 9.28 15.91
CA LEU A 309 -12.92 10.32 15.04
C LEU A 309 -12.17 11.64 15.23
N TYR A 310 -11.49 12.10 14.18
CA TYR A 310 -10.74 13.35 14.12
C TYR A 310 -11.52 14.38 13.30
N VAL A 311 -12.03 15.41 13.98
CA VAL A 311 -13.09 16.28 13.42
C VAL A 311 -12.95 17.73 13.90
N GLU A 312 -13.31 18.71 13.07
CA GLU A 312 -13.39 20.13 13.45
C GLU A 312 -14.51 20.41 14.48
N GLU A 313 -14.49 21.63 15.04
CA GLU A 313 -15.57 22.13 15.89
C GLU A 313 -16.82 22.46 15.07
N GLY A 314 -17.87 21.64 15.24
CA GLY A 314 -19.20 21.87 14.65
C GLY A 314 -19.60 20.89 13.54
N GLU A 315 -18.72 19.96 13.18
CA GLU A 315 -19.02 18.85 12.27
C GLU A 315 -20.12 17.90 12.79
N THR A 316 -20.77 17.20 11.86
CA THR A 316 -21.85 16.26 12.17
C THR A 316 -21.27 14.87 12.42
N THR A 317 -21.09 14.49 13.69
CA THR A 317 -20.74 13.10 14.04
C THR A 317 -22.01 12.28 14.34
N ALA A 318 -22.38 11.38 13.42
CA ALA A 318 -23.55 10.52 13.55
C ALA A 318 -23.18 9.13 14.09
N ASP A 319 -24.01 8.57 14.97
CA ASP A 319 -23.86 7.22 15.53
C ASP A 319 -22.46 6.90 16.11
N ALA A 320 -21.97 7.75 17.03
CA ALA A 320 -20.78 7.51 17.84
C ALA A 320 -21.00 6.38 18.88
N ALA A 321 -21.25 5.16 18.38
CA ALA A 321 -21.32 3.94 19.16
C ALA A 321 -19.88 3.46 19.45
N GLU A 322 -19.37 3.82 20.63
CA GLU A 322 -18.12 3.31 21.24
C GLU A 322 -16.78 3.91 20.73
N GLY A 323 -16.79 4.91 19.84
CA GLY A 323 -15.58 5.63 19.40
C GLY A 323 -15.09 6.81 20.27
N GLU A 324 -13.77 7.02 20.31
CA GLU A 324 -13.10 8.21 20.87
C GLU A 324 -13.17 9.37 19.85
N ARG A 325 -13.68 10.53 20.25
CA ARG A 325 -13.83 11.71 19.38
C ARG A 325 -12.88 12.82 19.83
N GLU A 326 -11.90 13.15 19.00
CA GLU A 326 -10.96 14.25 19.21
C GLU A 326 -11.36 15.47 18.36
N ILE A 327 -11.28 16.67 18.94
CA ILE A 327 -11.40 17.92 18.17
C ILE A 327 -10.02 18.27 17.63
N VAL A 328 -9.91 18.33 16.30
CA VAL A 328 -8.72 18.81 15.62
C VAL A 328 -8.95 20.27 15.21
N ASP A 329 -8.08 21.18 15.67
CA ASP A 329 -8.13 22.57 15.22
C ASP A 329 -7.52 22.66 13.82
N MET A 330 -8.37 22.79 12.81
CA MET A 330 -7.96 22.98 11.41
C MET A 330 -7.86 24.47 11.02
N THR A 331 -8.06 25.40 11.97
CA THR A 331 -7.89 26.83 11.70
C THR A 331 -6.46 27.10 11.21
N ASN A 332 -6.36 27.68 10.02
CA ASN A 332 -5.10 27.90 9.30
C ASN A 332 -4.29 26.61 9.02
N ALA A 333 -4.93 25.44 8.85
CA ALA A 333 -4.23 24.20 8.47
C ALA A 333 -3.42 24.34 7.17
N ASP A 334 -3.95 25.11 6.22
CA ASP A 334 -3.30 25.53 4.97
C ASP A 334 -1.95 26.27 5.18
N GLN A 335 -1.76 26.91 6.33
CA GLN A 335 -0.53 27.62 6.69
C GLN A 335 0.51 26.73 7.39
N ARG A 336 0.21 25.45 7.65
CA ARG A 336 1.09 24.49 8.33
C ARG A 336 1.93 23.71 7.32
N GLY A 337 3.23 23.59 7.59
CA GLY A 337 4.18 22.97 6.67
C GLY A 337 4.58 23.89 5.52
N ARG A 338 4.46 25.21 5.69
CA ARG A 338 4.91 26.24 4.73
C ARG A 338 6.43 26.26 4.51
N SER A 339 7.22 25.64 5.38
CA SER A 339 8.64 25.34 5.14
C SER A 339 8.86 24.09 4.26
N VAL A 340 7.83 23.29 4.04
CA VAL A 340 7.83 22.13 3.15
C VAL A 340 7.50 22.57 1.72
N THR A 341 8.25 22.02 0.77
CA THR A 341 8.12 22.28 -0.66
C THR A 341 8.10 20.94 -1.40
N VAL A 342 7.33 20.83 -2.49
CA VAL A 342 7.22 19.59 -3.27
C VAL A 342 7.78 19.83 -4.67
N SER A 343 8.48 18.84 -5.23
CA SER A 343 8.94 18.88 -6.63
C SER A 343 8.94 17.49 -7.27
N GLY A 344 8.30 17.36 -8.44
CA GLY A 344 8.16 16.13 -9.20
C GLY A 344 7.23 16.33 -10.40
N SER A 345 6.64 15.26 -10.91
CA SER A 345 5.48 15.26 -11.80
C SER A 345 4.28 16.00 -11.19
N ALA A 346 3.23 16.24 -11.99
CA ALA A 346 2.00 16.87 -11.50
C ALA A 346 1.26 15.91 -10.56
N ASP A 347 1.11 14.66 -11.01
CA ASP A 347 0.46 13.55 -10.31
C ASP A 347 1.13 13.30 -8.94
N PHE A 348 2.48 13.27 -8.90
CA PHE A 348 3.22 13.22 -7.64
C PHE A 348 2.95 14.41 -6.71
N GLN A 349 2.80 15.63 -7.26
CA GLN A 349 2.49 16.81 -6.46
C GLN A 349 1.07 16.75 -5.88
N ALA A 350 0.08 16.31 -6.66
CA ALA A 350 -1.29 16.09 -6.18
C ALA A 350 -1.31 15.03 -5.07
N ARG A 351 -0.64 13.90 -5.29
CA ARG A 351 -0.59 12.81 -4.32
C ARG A 351 0.10 13.18 -3.00
N VAL A 352 1.24 13.88 -3.08
CA VAL A 352 1.91 14.42 -1.88
C VAL A 352 1.08 15.50 -1.20
N GLN A 353 0.28 16.26 -1.96
CA GLN A 353 -0.63 17.23 -1.37
C GLN A 353 -1.73 16.53 -0.56
N SER A 354 -2.30 15.43 -1.08
CA SER A 354 -3.22 14.54 -0.36
C SER A 354 -2.60 14.02 0.94
N ASP A 355 -1.42 13.38 0.88
CA ASP A 355 -0.72 12.89 2.07
C ASP A 355 -0.40 14.01 3.09
N LEU A 356 -0.11 15.23 2.62
CA LEU A 356 0.13 16.39 3.49
C LEU A 356 -1.16 16.97 4.07
N ASP A 357 -2.32 16.77 3.45
CA ASP A 357 -3.62 17.17 3.99
C ASP A 357 -4.14 16.12 4.97
N ALA A 358 -3.96 14.83 4.69
CA ALA A 358 -4.08 13.74 5.65
C ALA A 358 -3.23 13.99 6.92
N MET A 359 -1.97 14.42 6.78
CA MET A 359 -1.15 14.85 7.92
C MET A 359 -1.69 16.09 8.65
N ARG A 360 -2.36 17.02 7.95
CA ARG A 360 -3.00 18.19 8.62
C ARG A 360 -4.24 17.78 9.41
N SER A 361 -4.95 16.73 9.00
CA SER A 361 -6.15 16.22 9.65
C SER A 361 -5.88 15.46 10.96
N LEU A 362 -4.62 15.22 11.32
CA LEU A 362 -4.21 14.39 12.47
C LEU A 362 -3.33 15.18 13.46
N PRO A 363 -3.54 15.09 14.79
CA PRO A 363 -2.80 15.88 15.78
C PRO A 363 -1.27 15.74 15.66
N SER A 364 -0.75 14.52 15.53
CA SER A 364 0.69 14.29 15.42
C SER A 364 1.30 14.83 14.12
N GLY A 365 0.54 14.84 13.02
CA GLY A 365 0.94 15.44 11.75
C GLY A 365 0.95 16.97 11.80
N GLN A 366 -0.05 17.58 12.43
CA GLN A 366 -0.07 19.02 12.70
C GLN A 366 1.15 19.47 13.52
N ASP A 367 1.49 18.74 14.59
CA ASP A 367 2.64 19.07 15.43
C ASP A 367 3.97 18.94 14.68
N LEU A 368 4.13 17.90 13.85
CA LEU A 368 5.33 17.71 13.03
C LEU A 368 5.50 18.84 12.00
N LEU A 369 4.43 19.20 11.29
CA LEU A 369 4.45 20.29 10.30
C LEU A 369 4.74 21.65 10.96
N ARG A 370 4.20 21.90 12.16
CA ARG A 370 4.53 23.10 12.95
C ARG A 370 6.01 23.09 13.40
N THR A 371 6.55 21.97 13.85
CA THR A 371 7.97 21.86 14.23
C THR A 371 8.92 22.08 13.03
N LEU A 372 8.49 21.72 11.82
CA LEU A 372 9.22 22.04 10.58
C LEU A 372 9.15 23.54 10.24
N ASP A 373 8.01 24.20 10.44
CA ASP A 373 7.84 25.63 10.22
C ASP A 373 8.66 26.47 11.22
N ASP A 374 8.57 26.12 12.51
CA ASP A 374 9.22 26.84 13.61
C ASP A 374 10.76 26.73 13.57
N SER A 375 11.30 25.75 12.81
CA SER A 375 12.75 25.53 12.65
C SER A 375 13.49 26.67 11.92
N GLY A 376 12.79 27.41 11.05
CA GLY A 376 13.39 28.41 10.16
C GLY A 376 14.19 27.84 8.97
N HIS A 377 14.23 26.52 8.77
CA HIS A 377 14.84 25.84 7.62
C HIS A 377 13.78 25.25 6.70
N THR A 378 14.12 25.00 5.42
CA THR A 378 13.20 24.40 4.45
C THR A 378 13.39 22.90 4.31
N THR A 379 12.31 22.19 3.96
CA THR A 379 12.37 20.78 3.55
C THR A 379 11.80 20.63 2.15
N THR A 380 12.49 19.92 1.26
CA THR A 380 11.96 19.61 -0.08
C THR A 380 11.64 18.13 -0.22
N ILE A 381 10.37 17.81 -0.45
CA ILE A 381 9.89 16.50 -0.88
C ILE A 381 10.14 16.35 -2.39
N LYS A 382 10.70 15.22 -2.80
CA LYS A 382 11.09 14.92 -4.18
C LYS A 382 10.62 13.55 -4.60
N GLU A 383 10.11 13.49 -5.83
CA GLU A 383 9.70 12.24 -6.46
C GLU A 383 10.88 11.27 -6.59
N THR A 384 10.65 9.99 -6.26
CA THR A 384 11.60 8.91 -6.55
C THR A 384 10.89 7.62 -6.89
N SER A 385 11.48 6.84 -7.79
CA SER A 385 11.10 5.43 -8.03
C SER A 385 11.81 4.44 -7.10
N SER A 386 12.70 4.94 -6.23
CA SER A 386 13.43 4.13 -5.24
C SER A 386 12.66 4.03 -3.91
N GLY A 387 13.32 3.55 -2.86
CA GLY A 387 12.78 3.62 -1.50
C GLY A 387 12.81 5.04 -0.92
N ASN A 388 11.87 5.31 -0.03
CA ASN A 388 11.77 6.58 0.69
C ASN A 388 13.03 6.83 1.53
N SER A 389 13.45 8.11 1.62
CA SER A 389 14.65 8.49 2.39
C SER A 389 14.76 10.00 2.63
N ALA A 390 15.05 10.38 3.86
CA ALA A 390 15.45 11.74 4.24
C ALA A 390 16.97 11.93 4.18
N SER A 391 17.38 13.16 3.84
CA SER A 391 18.78 13.63 3.85
C SER A 391 18.89 15.10 4.27
N ALA A 392 20.04 15.47 4.82
CA ALA A 392 20.36 16.82 5.30
C ALA A 392 21.30 17.56 4.33
N GLN A 393 21.09 18.86 4.11
CA GLN A 393 21.98 19.68 3.27
C GLN A 393 23.37 19.85 3.90
N ASN A 394 23.44 20.20 5.19
CA ASN A 394 24.68 20.14 5.97
C ASN A 394 24.56 19.14 7.12
N LYS A 395 25.21 17.97 6.97
CA LYS A 395 25.17 16.91 8.00
C LYS A 395 25.74 17.37 9.34
N ASP A 396 26.71 18.28 9.38
CA ASP A 396 27.36 18.67 10.63
C ASP A 396 26.46 19.58 11.49
N ASP A 397 25.55 20.34 10.89
CA ASP A 397 24.60 21.21 11.60
C ASP A 397 23.34 20.46 12.09
N ALA A 398 23.13 19.22 11.63
CA ALA A 398 21.93 18.42 11.88
C ALA A 398 21.95 17.62 13.20
N TRP A 399 23.12 17.45 13.83
CA TRP A 399 23.26 16.68 15.06
C TRP A 399 23.08 17.53 16.32
N PHE A 400 22.72 16.88 17.42
CA PHE A 400 22.93 17.46 18.75
C PHE A 400 24.40 17.85 18.97
N ASN A 401 24.62 18.97 19.64
CA ASN A 401 25.94 19.38 20.13
C ASN A 401 26.40 18.42 21.25
N ALA A 402 27.72 18.39 21.50
CA ALA A 402 28.32 17.54 22.54
C ALA A 402 27.92 17.89 23.98
N ASP A 403 27.20 19.00 24.20
CA ASP A 403 26.60 19.40 25.49
C ASP A 403 25.11 19.02 25.61
N GLY A 404 24.55 18.32 24.63
CA GLY A 404 23.15 17.91 24.57
C GLY A 404 22.19 19.00 24.07
N THR A 405 22.68 20.19 23.70
CA THR A 405 21.84 21.21 23.06
C THR A 405 21.64 20.93 21.58
N PRO A 406 20.50 21.35 20.97
CA PRO A 406 20.30 21.23 19.52
C PRO A 406 21.41 21.93 18.72
N GLY A 407 21.79 21.32 17.59
CA GLY A 407 22.66 21.92 16.58
C GLY A 407 22.04 23.15 15.90
N LYS A 408 22.65 23.63 14.82
CA LYS A 408 22.12 24.82 14.12
C LYS A 408 20.89 24.54 13.25
N GLY A 409 20.65 23.27 12.95
CA GLY A 409 19.69 22.87 11.93
C GLY A 409 20.18 23.13 10.51
N THR A 410 19.53 22.49 9.54
CA THR A 410 19.83 22.65 8.12
C THR A 410 18.63 22.26 7.27
N ASN A 411 18.60 22.71 6.00
CA ASN A 411 17.53 22.32 5.08
C ASN A 411 17.54 20.81 4.81
N GLY A 412 16.34 20.22 4.75
CA GLY A 412 16.11 18.81 4.48
C GLY A 412 15.77 18.51 3.02
N THR A 413 15.97 17.27 2.60
CA THR A 413 15.36 16.71 1.39
C THR A 413 14.84 15.32 1.69
N VAL A 414 13.57 15.08 1.40
CA VAL A 414 12.92 13.77 1.47
C VAL A 414 12.66 13.27 0.06
N ASN A 415 13.24 12.14 -0.30
CA ASN A 415 12.89 11.42 -1.52
C ASN A 415 11.72 10.49 -1.17
N TYR A 416 10.63 10.58 -1.91
CA TYR A 416 9.37 9.90 -1.59
C TYR A 416 8.78 9.23 -2.83
N ASN A 417 8.27 8.03 -2.64
CA ASN A 417 7.60 7.19 -3.62
C ASN A 417 6.19 6.88 -3.10
N THR A 418 5.21 7.58 -3.65
CA THR A 418 3.78 7.48 -3.31
C THR A 418 3.16 6.12 -3.64
N THR A 419 3.73 5.40 -4.60
CA THR A 419 3.27 4.07 -5.04
C THR A 419 3.87 2.93 -4.23
N ARG A 420 4.79 3.22 -3.29
CA ARG A 420 5.48 2.19 -2.51
C ARG A 420 4.71 1.87 -1.22
N ILE A 421 3.67 1.03 -1.34
CA ILE A 421 3.04 0.40 -0.19
C ILE A 421 4.05 -0.53 0.50
N SER A 422 4.07 -0.55 1.82
CA SER A 422 4.86 -1.49 2.62
C SER A 422 3.93 -2.45 3.33
N LEU A 423 3.60 -3.56 2.67
CA LEU A 423 2.91 -4.70 3.26
C LEU A 423 3.96 -5.68 3.79
N GLY A 424 4.01 -5.86 5.11
CA GLY A 424 4.94 -6.79 5.74
C GLY A 424 4.30 -8.12 6.11
N SER A 425 5.10 -9.06 6.60
CA SER A 425 4.60 -10.36 7.08
C SER A 425 3.97 -10.31 8.48
N GLU A 426 4.02 -9.16 9.16
CA GLU A 426 3.46 -8.91 10.49
C GLU A 426 2.70 -7.58 10.46
N ASP A 427 1.54 -7.48 11.11
CA ASP A 427 0.59 -6.36 10.92
C ASP A 427 1.17 -4.97 11.29
N TRP A 428 2.13 -4.91 12.22
CA TRP A 428 2.82 -3.65 12.57
C TRP A 428 3.77 -3.16 11.47
N MET A 429 4.17 -4.03 10.54
CA MET A 429 4.99 -3.67 9.39
C MET A 429 4.18 -3.04 8.26
N ASN A 430 2.84 -3.15 8.30
CA ASN A 430 1.96 -2.51 7.33
C ASN A 430 2.00 -1.01 7.53
N ARG A 431 2.26 -0.27 6.45
CA ARG A 431 2.38 1.19 6.46
C ARG A 431 1.66 1.75 5.22
N PRO A 432 0.54 2.49 5.38
CA PRO A 432 0.01 3.29 4.28
C PRO A 432 1.01 4.40 3.90
N PRO A 433 0.91 4.98 2.70
CA PRO A 433 1.94 5.89 2.18
C PRO A 433 2.22 7.09 3.10
N VAL A 434 1.17 7.69 3.68
CA VAL A 434 1.28 8.78 4.67
C VAL A 434 2.17 8.43 5.88
N VAL A 435 2.17 7.18 6.37
CA VAL A 435 3.05 6.72 7.47
C VAL A 435 4.51 6.58 7.01
N ALA A 436 4.73 6.37 5.72
CA ALA A 436 6.07 6.38 5.14
C ALA A 436 6.56 7.82 4.89
N LEU A 437 5.70 8.74 4.44
CA LEU A 437 6.02 10.17 4.33
C LEU A 437 6.34 10.76 5.70
N PHE A 438 5.47 10.55 6.69
CA PHE A 438 5.63 11.05 8.04
C PHE A 438 6.96 10.64 8.67
N HIS A 439 7.38 9.38 8.51
CA HIS A 439 8.68 8.91 9.02
C HIS A 439 9.87 9.68 8.43
N GLU A 440 9.86 9.96 7.12
CA GLU A 440 10.92 10.77 6.51
C GLU A 440 10.80 12.26 6.86
N MET A 441 9.58 12.78 7.07
CA MET A 441 9.35 14.13 7.62
C MET A 441 9.85 14.24 9.06
N VAL A 442 9.74 13.18 9.86
CA VAL A 442 10.29 13.09 11.24
C VAL A 442 11.83 13.13 11.20
N HIS A 443 12.48 12.46 10.25
CA HIS A 443 13.93 12.63 10.01
C HIS A 443 14.29 14.04 9.51
N ALA A 444 13.49 14.60 8.61
CA ALA A 444 13.71 15.96 8.11
C ALA A 444 13.59 17.01 9.23
N SER A 445 12.67 16.81 10.17
CA SER A 445 12.51 17.63 11.37
C SER A 445 13.75 17.59 12.27
N ASP A 446 14.41 16.43 12.42
CA ASP A 446 15.70 16.36 13.13
C ASP A 446 16.78 17.18 12.43
N TYR A 447 16.85 17.11 11.10
CA TYR A 447 17.83 17.89 10.35
C TYR A 447 17.55 19.39 10.45
N ALA A 448 16.28 19.79 10.35
CA ALA A 448 15.85 21.18 10.44
C ALA A 448 16.09 21.77 11.85
N ASN A 449 15.96 20.97 12.91
CA ASN A 449 16.12 21.45 14.29
C ASN A 449 17.51 21.16 14.91
N GLY A 450 18.38 20.43 14.21
CA GLY A 450 19.68 20.04 14.78
C GLY A 450 19.56 18.99 15.90
N THR A 451 18.55 18.13 15.85
CA THR A 451 18.20 17.17 16.91
C THR A 451 18.41 15.71 16.51
N LEU A 452 19.21 15.44 15.48
CA LEU A 452 19.52 14.06 15.08
C LEU A 452 20.26 13.34 16.22
N ALA A 453 19.67 12.23 16.68
CA ALA A 453 20.18 11.46 17.82
C ALA A 453 21.53 10.80 17.53
N LEU A 454 22.50 11.01 18.41
CA LEU A 454 23.82 10.38 18.34
C LEU A 454 23.76 8.92 18.80
N GLY A 455 24.61 8.06 18.24
CA GLY A 455 24.84 6.69 18.73
C GLY A 455 24.06 5.56 18.08
N GLU A 456 24.32 4.35 18.56
CA GLU A 456 23.69 3.10 18.17
C GLU A 456 23.61 2.15 19.37
N LYS A 457 22.56 1.32 19.43
CA LYS A 457 22.38 0.27 20.43
C LYS A 457 22.17 -1.06 19.73
N ASP A 458 22.96 -2.07 20.09
CA ASP A 458 22.96 -3.41 19.46
C ASP A 458 23.06 -3.39 17.91
N GLY A 459 23.71 -2.36 17.35
CA GLY A 459 23.87 -2.14 15.91
C GLY A 459 22.67 -1.45 15.22
N VAL A 460 21.68 -0.98 15.98
CA VAL A 460 20.57 -0.14 15.50
C VAL A 460 20.89 1.32 15.79
N ASN A 461 20.88 2.16 14.75
CA ASN A 461 21.21 3.58 14.88
C ASN A 461 20.06 4.37 15.55
N ASN A 462 20.40 5.23 16.51
CA ASN A 462 19.41 6.00 17.28
C ASN A 462 18.57 6.94 16.41
N ARG A 463 19.04 7.34 15.21
CA ARG A 463 18.23 8.06 14.22
C ARG A 463 16.91 7.33 13.92
N GLU A 464 16.97 6.05 13.56
CA GLU A 464 15.80 5.28 13.14
C GLU A 464 14.90 4.98 14.34
N THR A 465 15.51 4.64 15.47
CA THR A 465 14.84 4.39 16.75
C THR A 465 14.06 5.62 17.24
N SER A 466 14.65 6.82 17.15
CA SER A 466 13.97 8.06 17.53
C SER A 466 12.83 8.41 16.57
N ALA A 467 13.04 8.24 15.26
CA ALA A 467 12.00 8.52 14.26
C ALA A 467 10.75 7.66 14.43
N VAL A 468 10.90 6.43 14.95
CA VAL A 468 9.75 5.56 15.25
C VAL A 468 9.14 5.78 16.64
N GLY A 469 9.74 6.65 17.48
CA GLY A 469 9.28 6.90 18.85
C GLY A 469 9.67 5.81 19.85
N LEU A 470 10.82 5.14 19.65
CA LEU A 470 11.40 4.19 20.58
C LEU A 470 12.50 4.83 21.46
N PRO A 471 12.85 4.24 22.62
CA PRO A 471 13.91 4.75 23.50
C PRO A 471 15.29 4.76 22.83
N ILE A 472 16.11 5.78 23.11
CA ILE A 472 17.45 5.99 22.54
C ILE A 472 18.51 6.24 23.63
N ASP A 473 19.75 5.80 23.34
CA ASP A 473 20.94 6.09 24.15
C ASP A 473 21.62 7.39 23.68
N LEU A 474 21.34 8.50 24.35
CA LEU A 474 21.81 9.83 23.93
C LEU A 474 23.31 10.08 24.18
N ASP A 475 23.95 9.41 25.14
CA ASP A 475 25.35 9.65 25.53
C ASP A 475 26.31 8.48 25.24
N GLN A 476 25.84 7.43 24.55
CA GLN A 476 26.59 6.20 24.21
C GLN A 476 27.13 5.47 25.44
N ASN A 477 26.46 5.64 26.58
CA ASN A 477 26.92 5.17 27.86
C ASN A 477 26.05 4.00 28.31
N PRO A 478 26.55 2.75 28.29
CA PRO A 478 25.75 1.59 28.68
C PRO A 478 25.35 1.54 30.18
N SER A 479 25.59 2.62 30.92
CA SER A 479 25.21 2.83 32.33
C SER A 479 24.05 3.84 32.50
N THR A 480 23.71 4.63 31.49
CA THR A 480 22.53 5.51 31.49
C THR A 480 21.31 4.75 30.96
N PRO A 481 20.10 5.04 31.48
CA PRO A 481 18.88 4.48 30.89
C PRO A 481 18.57 5.15 29.55
N ASP A 482 18.18 4.37 28.55
CA ASP A 482 17.55 4.87 27.33
C ASP A 482 16.35 5.78 27.65
N VAL A 483 16.14 6.81 26.83
CA VAL A 483 15.02 7.75 26.97
C VAL A 483 14.26 7.93 25.67
N VAL A 484 12.95 8.16 25.74
CA VAL A 484 12.16 8.64 24.59
C VAL A 484 12.37 10.14 24.45
N GLN A 485 12.63 10.61 23.23
CA GLN A 485 12.80 12.05 22.96
C GLN A 485 11.48 12.80 23.19
N GLY A 486 11.40 13.57 24.27
CA GLY A 486 10.18 14.29 24.65
C GLY A 486 9.84 15.44 23.71
N GLY A 487 8.55 15.71 23.52
CA GLY A 487 8.05 16.83 22.73
C GLY A 487 8.14 16.67 21.20
N ARG A 488 8.44 15.45 20.72
CA ARG A 488 8.53 15.10 19.30
C ARG A 488 7.50 14.03 18.97
N PRO A 489 6.65 14.20 17.95
CA PRO A 489 5.82 13.11 17.44
C PRO A 489 6.70 12.13 16.64
N GLY A 490 6.62 10.84 16.96
CA GLY A 490 7.31 9.75 16.25
C GLY A 490 6.31 8.88 15.48
N GLU A 491 6.79 8.01 14.59
CA GLU A 491 5.93 7.13 13.76
C GLU A 491 4.89 6.37 14.59
N ASN A 492 5.26 5.87 15.78
CA ASN A 492 4.30 5.19 16.65
C ASN A 492 3.14 6.08 17.11
N VAL A 493 3.32 7.40 17.24
CA VAL A 493 2.21 8.32 17.60
C VAL A 493 1.24 8.46 16.44
N LEU A 494 1.73 8.67 15.21
CA LEU A 494 0.87 8.69 14.02
C LEU A 494 0.16 7.34 13.81
N ARG A 495 0.84 6.22 14.10
CA ARG A 495 0.22 4.89 14.04
C ARG A 495 -0.87 4.72 15.08
N ASP A 496 -0.64 5.19 16.32
CA ASP A 496 -1.68 5.23 17.35
C ASP A 496 -2.87 6.10 16.87
N ASP A 497 -2.64 7.26 16.24
CA ASP A 497 -3.70 8.12 15.67
C ASP A 497 -4.51 7.38 14.58
N LEU A 498 -3.83 6.76 13.62
CA LEU A 498 -4.41 5.97 12.52
C LEU A 498 -4.94 4.58 12.94
N ASN A 499 -5.04 4.29 14.24
CA ASN A 499 -5.41 3.00 14.81
C ASN A 499 -4.61 1.78 14.27
N LEU A 500 -3.38 2.03 13.82
CA LEU A 500 -2.45 1.03 13.29
C LEU A 500 -1.66 0.36 14.43
N PRO A 501 -1.38 -0.97 14.35
CA PRO A 501 -0.55 -1.64 15.34
C PRO A 501 0.83 -0.99 15.46
N THR A 502 1.18 -0.45 16.63
CA THR A 502 2.47 0.19 16.86
C THR A 502 3.62 -0.81 16.96
N ARG A 503 4.83 -0.35 16.68
CA ARG A 503 6.03 -1.19 16.80
C ARG A 503 6.24 -1.54 18.28
N PRO A 504 6.46 -2.82 18.64
CA PRO A 504 6.68 -3.21 20.02
C PRO A 504 7.81 -2.42 20.68
N ARG A 505 7.52 -1.78 21.82
CA ARG A 505 8.52 -1.13 22.66
C ARG A 505 9.18 -2.20 23.54
N TYR A 506 10.30 -2.74 23.09
CA TYR A 506 11.07 -3.79 23.77
C TYR A 506 11.89 -3.26 24.96
#